data_AF-A0A6I9NU07-F1
#
_entry.id   AF-A0A6I9NU07-F1
#
_cell.length_a   1.000
_cell.length_b   1.000
_cell.length_c   1.000
_cell.angle_alpha   90.00
_cell.angle_beta   90.00
_cell.angle_gamma   90.00
#
_symmetry.space_group_name_H-M   'P 1'
#
loop_
_entity.id
_entity.type
_entity.pdbx_description
1 polymer ?
#
loop_
_entity_poly.entity_id
_entity_poly.type
_entity_poly.pdbx_seq_one_letter_code
_entity_poly.pdbx_strand_id
1 'polypeptide(L)'
;MNALRGILWQEVFYRLRLWEFLQVSVDEAVEQFRELLQAGRLGGKSASSSDFKKQLTIVQDPQRRRFGNTVDMNSAFDIFTPHSMSRSDIQECCLCFRKGLEEMNLDLYKEMNDHAKQATNCIVGNVFYERICDQGPKLGPITRKYPLCSRYFIFQFKELTFDEEMQLMEQKEKACHFLAHDGFVEGNDMPWNLAEPGTPSHAVMVHQRREGGRHLANTCDPRGLLDPKKD
;
A
#
# COMPACT_ATOMS: atom_id res chain seq x y z
N MET A 1 3.36 -0.85 24.96
CA MET A 1 3.44 -1.16 23.50
C MET A 1 2.08 -1.43 22.85
N ASN A 2 1.21 -2.29 23.40
CA ASN A 2 -0.09 -2.59 22.76
C ASN A 2 -0.99 -1.35 22.58
N ALA A 3 -1.00 -0.41 23.53
CA ALA A 3 -1.71 0.87 23.38
C ALA A 3 -1.23 1.69 22.16
N LEU A 4 0.09 1.75 21.92
CA LEU A 4 0.66 2.41 20.74
C LEU A 4 0.22 1.74 19.44
N ARG A 5 0.14 0.39 19.41
CA ARG A 5 -0.43 -0.35 18.27
C ARG A 5 -1.89 0.06 18.01
N GLY A 6 -2.71 0.13 19.05
CA GLY A 6 -4.11 0.56 18.94
C GLY A 6 -4.24 1.96 18.32
N ILE A 7 -3.48 2.93 18.84
CA ILE A 7 -3.47 4.32 18.36
C ILE A 7 -3.03 4.37 16.88
N LEU A 8 -1.95 3.68 16.49
CA LEU A 8 -1.49 3.67 15.10
C LEU A 8 -2.55 3.11 14.14
N TRP A 9 -3.29 2.08 14.54
CA TRP A 9 -4.37 1.52 13.72
C TRP A 9 -5.58 2.45 13.62
N GLN A 10 -6.07 2.94 14.75
CA GLN A 10 -7.33 3.70 14.84
C GLN A 10 -7.17 5.14 14.36
N GLU A 11 -6.14 5.83 14.81
CA GLU A 11 -5.94 7.28 14.60
C GLU A 11 -5.08 7.61 13.38
N VAL A 12 -4.39 6.63 12.77
CA VAL A 12 -3.52 6.86 11.61
C VAL A 12 -3.95 6.00 10.42
N PHE A 13 -3.70 4.69 10.43
CA PHE A 13 -3.91 3.86 9.23
C PHE A 13 -5.36 3.79 8.76
N TYR A 14 -6.33 3.66 9.67
CA TYR A 14 -7.74 3.65 9.31
C TYR A 14 -8.22 5.02 8.78
N ARG A 15 -7.77 6.13 9.38
CA ARG A 15 -8.12 7.49 8.93
C ARG A 15 -7.53 7.85 7.57
N LEU A 16 -6.31 7.40 7.27
CA LEU A 16 -5.64 7.63 5.98
C LEU A 16 -6.31 6.94 4.80
N ARG A 17 -7.05 5.83 5.03
CA ARG A 17 -7.78 5.06 4.01
C ARG A 17 -6.92 4.76 2.77
N LEU A 18 -5.70 4.27 3.00
CA LEU A 18 -4.68 4.15 1.93
C LEU A 18 -5.06 3.15 0.83
N TRP A 19 -5.91 2.17 1.14
CA TRP A 19 -6.39 1.17 0.18
C TRP A 19 -7.15 1.79 -0.99
N GLU A 20 -7.80 2.94 -0.79
CA GLU A 20 -8.55 3.64 -1.84
C GLU A 20 -7.64 4.06 -3.01
N PHE A 21 -6.33 4.25 -2.79
CA PHE A 21 -5.36 4.58 -3.85
C PHE A 21 -4.94 3.37 -4.73
N LEU A 22 -5.29 2.15 -4.33
CA LEU A 22 -5.06 0.93 -5.11
C LEU A 22 -6.32 0.47 -5.84
N GLN A 23 -7.50 0.76 -5.28
CA GLN A 23 -8.79 0.24 -5.72
C GLN A 23 -9.33 0.92 -6.98
N VAL A 24 -10.22 0.20 -7.67
CA VAL A 24 -10.96 0.66 -8.85
C VAL A 24 -12.35 1.16 -8.44
N SER A 25 -12.84 2.26 -9.03
CA SER A 25 -14.24 2.69 -8.90
C SER A 25 -15.17 1.67 -9.55
N VAL A 26 -15.82 0.83 -8.73
CA VAL A 26 -16.64 -0.30 -9.21
C VAL A 26 -17.82 0.16 -10.05
N ASP A 27 -18.51 1.24 -9.63
CA ASP A 27 -19.69 1.74 -10.32
C ASP A 27 -19.35 2.37 -11.68
N GLU A 28 -18.28 3.18 -11.74
CA GLU A 28 -17.79 3.78 -13.00
C GLU A 28 -17.32 2.70 -13.98
N ALA A 29 -16.55 1.72 -13.51
CA ALA A 29 -16.06 0.63 -14.35
C ALA A 29 -17.21 -0.23 -14.90
N VAL A 30 -18.20 -0.59 -14.07
CA VAL A 30 -19.36 -1.39 -14.48
C VAL A 30 -20.23 -0.63 -15.49
N GLU A 31 -20.40 0.69 -15.35
CA GLU A 31 -21.18 1.46 -16.30
C GLU A 31 -20.43 1.67 -17.62
N GLN A 32 -19.12 1.96 -17.59
CA GLN A 32 -18.27 1.98 -18.79
C GLN A 32 -18.33 0.64 -19.55
N PHE A 33 -18.28 -0.47 -18.82
CA PHE A 33 -18.40 -1.82 -19.38
C PHE A 33 -19.79 -2.05 -20.02
N ARG A 34 -20.88 -1.63 -19.36
CA ARG A 34 -22.26 -1.68 -19.89
C ARG A 34 -22.41 -0.88 -21.18
N GLU A 35 -21.91 0.36 -21.21
CA GLU A 35 -21.97 1.23 -22.40
C GLU A 35 -21.23 0.61 -23.59
N LEU A 36 -20.04 0.04 -23.36
CA LEU A 36 -19.23 -0.61 -24.39
C LEU A 36 -19.89 -1.89 -24.95
N LEU A 37 -20.56 -2.70 -24.12
CA LEU A 37 -21.39 -3.83 -24.58
C LEU A 37 -22.51 -3.33 -25.50
N GLN A 38 -23.26 -2.33 -25.06
CA GLN A 38 -24.43 -1.81 -25.80
C GLN A 38 -24.05 -1.10 -27.10
N ALA A 39 -22.89 -0.45 -27.14
CA ALA A 39 -22.37 0.20 -28.34
C ALA A 39 -21.85 -0.79 -29.40
N GLY A 40 -21.84 -2.10 -29.11
CA GLY A 40 -21.34 -3.14 -30.02
C GLY A 40 -19.86 -2.97 -30.40
N ARG A 41 -19.10 -2.23 -29.57
CA ARG A 41 -17.75 -1.74 -29.90
C ARG A 41 -16.69 -2.84 -29.92
N LEU A 42 -16.95 -4.00 -29.31
CA LEU A 42 -15.98 -5.07 -29.12
C LEU A 42 -16.56 -6.44 -29.49
N GLY A 43 -15.87 -7.10 -30.41
CA GLY A 43 -16.27 -8.37 -31.03
C GLY A 43 -15.20 -8.96 -31.96
N GLY A 44 -13.94 -8.50 -31.84
CA GLY A 44 -12.82 -9.10 -32.53
C GLY A 44 -12.34 -10.32 -31.75
N LYS A 45 -12.74 -11.52 -32.17
CA LYS A 45 -12.20 -12.77 -31.61
C LYS A 45 -10.70 -12.86 -31.90
N SER A 46 -9.88 -12.39 -30.97
CA SER A 46 -8.43 -12.56 -31.05
C SER A 46 -8.11 -14.02 -30.78
N ALA A 47 -7.86 -14.77 -31.86
CA ALA A 47 -7.53 -16.18 -31.79
C ALA A 47 -6.07 -16.35 -31.33
N SER A 48 -5.86 -16.40 -30.01
CA SER A 48 -4.63 -16.94 -29.43
C SER A 48 -4.91 -17.78 -28.19
N SER A 49 -4.54 -19.05 -28.31
CA SER A 49 -4.60 -20.09 -27.29
C SER A 49 -3.67 -19.80 -26.09
N SER A 50 -4.17 -19.97 -24.87
CA SER A 50 -3.47 -20.70 -23.80
C SER A 50 -4.34 -20.84 -22.55
N ASP A 51 -4.25 -21.99 -21.88
CA ASP A 51 -4.93 -22.31 -20.62
C ASP A 51 -4.30 -21.61 -19.41
N PHE A 52 -4.33 -20.28 -19.41
CA PHE A 52 -4.15 -19.47 -18.21
C PHE A 52 -5.46 -18.74 -17.93
N LYS A 53 -5.95 -18.83 -16.68
CA LYS A 53 -7.06 -17.98 -16.23
C LYS A 53 -6.70 -16.53 -16.50
N LYS A 54 -7.33 -15.91 -17.51
CA LYS A 54 -7.25 -14.46 -17.71
C LYS A 54 -7.81 -13.81 -16.46
N GLN A 55 -6.94 -13.23 -15.65
CA GLN A 55 -7.31 -12.45 -14.48
C GLN A 55 -7.46 -11.00 -14.94
N LEU A 56 -8.45 -10.27 -14.40
CA LEU A 56 -8.56 -8.84 -14.61
C LEU A 56 -7.25 -8.17 -14.15
N THR A 57 -6.68 -7.31 -15.01
CA THR A 57 -5.45 -6.56 -14.73
C THR A 57 -5.79 -5.12 -14.36
N ILE A 58 -5.14 -4.62 -13.32
CA ILE A 58 -5.29 -3.23 -12.86
C ILE A 58 -4.35 -2.34 -13.66
N VAL A 59 -4.87 -1.22 -14.15
CA VAL A 59 -4.11 -0.12 -14.75
C VAL A 59 -4.04 0.99 -13.71
N GLN A 60 -2.83 1.29 -13.24
CA GLN A 60 -2.58 2.29 -12.20
C GLN A 60 -2.89 3.70 -12.72
N ASP A 61 -3.61 4.51 -11.95
CA ASP A 61 -3.85 5.94 -12.24
C ASP A 61 -2.50 6.70 -12.29
N PRO A 62 -2.15 7.34 -13.42
CA PRO A 62 -0.98 8.22 -13.51
C PRO A 62 -1.03 9.38 -12.51
N GLN A 63 -2.24 9.79 -12.07
CA GLN A 63 -2.44 10.83 -11.06
C GLN A 63 -2.54 10.28 -9.63
N ARG A 64 -2.55 8.94 -9.45
CA ARG A 64 -2.68 8.24 -8.17
C ARG A 64 -3.81 8.78 -7.27
N ARG A 65 -5.01 8.96 -7.82
CA ARG A 65 -6.19 9.41 -7.06
C ARG A 65 -6.88 8.23 -6.37
N ARG A 66 -7.68 8.54 -5.34
CA ARG A 66 -8.56 7.58 -4.67
C ARG A 66 -9.58 7.04 -5.68
N PHE A 67 -9.74 5.72 -5.72
CA PHE A 67 -10.54 4.95 -6.69
C PHE A 67 -10.19 5.21 -8.17
N GLY A 68 -9.04 5.85 -8.44
CA GLY A 68 -8.65 6.28 -9.79
C GLY A 68 -8.05 5.18 -10.66
N ASN A 69 -7.67 4.03 -10.07
CA ASN A 69 -7.19 2.88 -10.84
C ASN A 69 -8.33 2.34 -11.71
N THR A 70 -7.98 1.78 -12.87
CA THR A 70 -8.93 1.22 -13.83
C THR A 70 -8.57 -0.23 -14.17
N VAL A 71 -9.35 -0.89 -15.01
CA VAL A 71 -9.04 -2.22 -15.55
C VAL A 71 -8.94 -2.17 -17.07
N ASP A 72 -8.14 -3.06 -17.66
CA ASP A 72 -8.20 -3.23 -19.13
C ASP A 72 -9.56 -3.82 -19.53
N MET A 73 -10.38 -2.98 -20.17
CA MET A 73 -11.70 -3.36 -20.62
C MET A 73 -11.66 -4.47 -21.67
N ASN A 74 -10.60 -4.57 -22.51
CA ASN A 74 -10.49 -5.66 -23.49
C ASN A 74 -10.38 -7.02 -22.78
N SER A 75 -9.49 -7.11 -21.80
CA SER A 75 -9.39 -8.27 -20.89
C SER A 75 -10.70 -8.53 -20.14
N ALA A 76 -11.45 -7.48 -19.75
CA ALA A 76 -12.76 -7.65 -19.13
C ALA A 76 -13.79 -8.30 -20.06
N PHE A 77 -13.89 -7.91 -21.35
CA PHE A 77 -14.82 -8.57 -22.28
C PHE A 77 -14.42 -10.03 -22.57
N ASP A 78 -13.12 -10.32 -22.66
CA ASP A 78 -12.60 -11.68 -22.84
C ASP A 78 -12.98 -12.63 -21.68
N ILE A 79 -13.17 -12.09 -20.47
CA ILE A 79 -13.53 -12.85 -19.26
C ILE A 79 -15.07 -12.88 -19.07
N PHE A 80 -15.70 -11.72 -19.24
CA PHE A 80 -17.12 -11.48 -19.04
C PHE A 80 -17.80 -11.22 -20.39
N THR A 81 -17.92 -12.27 -21.21
CA THR A 81 -18.72 -12.21 -22.45
C THR A 81 -20.17 -12.63 -22.16
N PRO A 82 -21.21 -11.82 -22.46
CA PRO A 82 -22.59 -12.23 -22.28
C PRO A 82 -22.99 -13.32 -23.30
N HIS A 83 -23.86 -14.25 -22.91
CA HIS A 83 -24.26 -15.37 -23.77
C HIS A 83 -25.06 -14.91 -25.01
N SER A 84 -25.88 -13.87 -24.85
CA SER A 84 -26.54 -13.15 -25.93
C SER A 84 -26.61 -11.64 -25.62
N MET A 85 -27.02 -10.82 -26.59
CA MET A 85 -27.26 -9.39 -26.38
C MET A 85 -28.66 -9.09 -25.80
N SER A 86 -29.25 -10.04 -25.07
CA SER A 86 -30.48 -9.81 -24.31
C SER A 86 -30.22 -8.85 -23.15
N ARG A 87 -31.25 -8.10 -22.72
CA ARG A 87 -31.15 -7.23 -21.53
C ARG A 87 -30.85 -8.02 -20.25
N SER A 88 -31.26 -9.29 -20.17
CA SER A 88 -31.03 -10.14 -19.01
C SER A 88 -29.57 -10.58 -18.95
N ASP A 89 -29.04 -11.10 -20.06
CA ASP A 89 -27.68 -11.61 -20.18
C ASP A 89 -26.64 -10.50 -19.98
N ILE A 90 -26.89 -9.30 -20.53
CA ILE A 90 -26.04 -8.12 -20.30
C ILE A 90 -26.05 -7.73 -18.82
N GLN A 91 -27.21 -7.75 -18.16
CA GLN A 91 -27.32 -7.40 -16.74
C GLN A 91 -26.62 -8.44 -15.84
N GLU A 92 -26.78 -9.74 -16.12
CA GLU A 92 -26.07 -10.82 -15.43
C GLU A 92 -24.55 -10.69 -15.62
N CYS A 93 -24.11 -10.41 -16.85
CA CYS A 93 -22.70 -10.17 -17.17
C CYS A 93 -22.12 -8.98 -16.39
N CYS A 94 -22.88 -7.87 -16.27
CA CYS A 94 -22.48 -6.72 -15.46
C CYS A 94 -22.40 -7.05 -13.95
N LEU A 95 -23.25 -7.94 -13.44
CA LEU A 95 -23.20 -8.40 -12.05
C LEU A 95 -21.98 -9.30 -11.79
N CYS A 96 -21.64 -10.19 -12.73
CA CYS A 96 -20.43 -11.00 -12.66
C CYS A 96 -19.16 -10.14 -12.70
N PHE A 97 -19.11 -9.14 -13.59
CA PHE A 97 -17.99 -8.20 -13.67
C PHE A 97 -17.85 -7.37 -12.38
N ARG A 98 -18.96 -6.80 -11.87
CA ARG A 98 -19.01 -6.11 -10.57
C ARG A 98 -18.40 -6.96 -9.45
N LYS A 99 -18.84 -8.21 -9.32
CA LYS A 99 -18.35 -9.12 -8.29
C LYS A 99 -16.84 -9.38 -8.43
N GLY A 100 -16.33 -9.51 -9.65
CA GLY A 100 -14.89 -9.65 -9.90
C GLY A 100 -14.07 -8.42 -9.47
N LEU A 101 -14.60 -7.21 -9.68
CA LEU A 101 -13.99 -5.97 -9.19
C LEU A 101 -14.06 -5.85 -7.65
N GLU A 102 -15.16 -6.27 -7.03
CA GLU A 102 -15.31 -6.29 -5.57
C GLU A 102 -14.35 -7.27 -4.90
N GLU A 103 -14.17 -8.48 -5.45
CA GLU A 103 -13.20 -9.47 -4.99
C GLU A 103 -11.75 -8.95 -5.14
N MET A 104 -11.42 -8.33 -6.28
CA MET A 104 -10.13 -7.67 -6.51
C MET A 104 -9.86 -6.53 -5.51
N ASN A 105 -10.82 -5.63 -5.32
CA ASN A 105 -10.70 -4.52 -4.39
C ASN A 105 -10.53 -5.01 -2.94
N LEU A 106 -11.16 -6.12 -2.57
CA LEU A 106 -10.99 -6.76 -1.26
C LEU A 106 -9.58 -7.33 -1.06
N ASP A 107 -8.95 -7.88 -2.10
CA ASP A 107 -7.58 -8.40 -2.00
C ASP A 107 -6.55 -7.26 -1.87
N LEU A 108 -6.71 -6.17 -2.63
CA LEU A 108 -5.89 -4.95 -2.46
C LEU A 108 -6.04 -4.33 -1.06
N TYR A 109 -7.24 -4.40 -0.48
CA TYR A 109 -7.50 -3.95 0.89
C TYR A 109 -6.74 -4.81 1.93
N LYS A 110 -6.68 -6.14 1.75
CA LYS A 110 -5.88 -7.03 2.59
C LYS A 110 -4.39 -6.72 2.47
N GLU A 111 -3.89 -6.54 1.25
CA GLU A 111 -2.49 -6.20 0.98
C GLU A 111 -2.08 -4.88 1.69
N MET A 112 -2.89 -3.83 1.56
CA MET A 112 -2.65 -2.57 2.27
C MET A 112 -2.70 -2.71 3.80
N ASN A 113 -3.57 -3.57 4.33
CA ASN A 113 -3.59 -3.87 5.76
C ASN A 113 -2.33 -4.62 6.22
N ASP A 114 -1.80 -5.54 5.42
CA ASP A 114 -0.52 -6.20 5.75
C ASP A 114 0.66 -5.22 5.66
N HIS A 115 0.64 -4.25 4.75
CA HIS A 115 1.59 -3.12 4.76
C HIS A 115 1.47 -2.26 6.03
N ALA A 116 0.25 -1.87 6.43
CA ALA A 116 0.00 -1.11 7.67
C ALA A 116 0.44 -1.90 8.93
N LYS A 117 0.28 -3.22 8.93
CA LYS A 117 0.76 -4.13 9.98
C LYS A 117 2.29 -4.19 10.05
N GLN A 118 2.97 -4.28 8.90
CA GLN A 118 4.44 -4.21 8.81
C GLN A 118 4.94 -2.85 9.33
N ALA A 119 4.35 -1.75 8.86
CA ALA A 119 4.66 -0.39 9.32
C ALA A 119 4.50 -0.24 10.84
N THR A 120 3.39 -0.73 11.39
CA THR A 120 3.13 -0.75 12.83
C THR A 120 4.19 -1.54 13.60
N ASN A 121 4.66 -2.68 13.05
CA ASN A 121 5.73 -3.46 13.66
C ASN A 121 7.06 -2.69 13.68
N CYS A 122 7.44 -2.05 12.57
CA CYS A 122 8.66 -1.24 12.48
C CYS A 122 8.63 -0.07 13.46
N ILE A 123 7.54 0.71 13.50
CA ILE A 123 7.39 1.84 14.43
C ILE A 123 7.50 1.37 15.88
N VAL A 124 6.75 0.32 16.26
CA VAL A 124 6.75 -0.18 17.64
C VAL A 124 8.08 -0.82 18.03
N GLY A 125 8.76 -1.49 17.08
CA GLY A 125 10.11 -2.03 17.26
C GLY A 125 11.15 -0.94 17.50
N ASN A 126 11.16 0.12 16.68
CA ASN A 126 12.07 1.25 16.83
C ASN A 126 11.81 1.99 18.16
N VAL A 127 10.55 2.26 18.51
CA VAL A 127 10.20 2.89 19.80
C VAL A 127 10.59 2.01 21.00
N PHE A 128 10.50 0.68 20.87
CA PHE A 128 11.00 -0.24 21.91
C PHE A 128 12.52 -0.14 22.04
N TYR A 129 13.24 -0.21 20.93
CA TYR A 129 14.69 -0.13 20.91
C TYR A 129 15.18 1.20 21.48
N GLU A 130 14.69 2.33 20.96
CA GLU A 130 15.19 3.66 21.32
C GLU A 130 14.96 4.08 22.77
N ARG A 131 13.92 3.51 23.42
CA ARG A 131 13.43 4.03 24.72
C ARG A 131 13.40 2.99 25.82
N ILE A 132 13.22 1.71 25.50
CA ILE A 132 12.98 0.63 26.47
C ILE A 132 14.15 -0.38 26.50
N CYS A 133 14.66 -0.81 25.35
CA CYS A 133 15.74 -1.80 25.26
C CYS A 133 17.02 -1.34 25.98
N ASP A 134 17.71 -2.26 26.67
CA ASP A 134 18.93 -1.95 27.43
C ASP A 134 20.15 -1.65 26.56
N GLN A 135 20.22 -2.24 25.37
CA GLN A 135 21.23 -1.93 24.35
C GLN A 135 20.85 -0.70 23.49
N GLY A 136 19.72 -0.07 23.79
CA GLY A 136 19.23 1.09 23.07
C GLY A 136 19.73 2.44 23.61
N PRO A 137 19.58 3.53 22.84
CA PRO A 137 20.03 4.87 23.23
C PRO A 137 19.26 5.54 24.39
N LYS A 138 18.22 4.90 24.96
CA LYS A 138 17.40 5.37 26.09
C LYS A 138 16.98 6.85 25.97
N LEU A 139 16.39 7.25 24.84
CA LEU A 139 16.05 8.64 24.50
C LEU A 139 14.97 9.31 25.40
N GLY A 140 14.53 8.66 26.47
CA GLY A 140 13.57 9.20 27.43
C GLY A 140 12.17 9.43 26.84
N PRO A 141 11.44 10.46 27.31
CA PRO A 141 10.11 10.81 26.79
C PRO A 141 10.10 11.26 25.32
N ILE A 142 8.92 11.18 24.69
CA ILE A 142 8.69 11.71 23.35
C ILE A 142 8.67 13.25 23.41
N THR A 143 9.42 13.91 22.54
CA THR A 143 9.52 15.38 22.46
C THR A 143 9.68 15.83 21.01
N ARG A 144 9.57 17.14 20.71
CA ARG A 144 9.90 17.64 19.35
C ARG A 144 11.36 17.37 18.93
N LYS A 145 12.30 17.21 19.88
CA LYS A 145 13.70 16.85 19.61
C LYS A 145 13.89 15.35 19.35
N TYR A 146 13.10 14.53 20.05
CA TYR A 146 13.09 13.06 19.95
C TYR A 146 11.66 12.58 19.70
N PRO A 147 11.14 12.71 18.47
CA PRO A 147 9.76 12.34 18.12
C PRO A 147 9.51 10.83 18.23
N LEU A 148 8.24 10.42 18.06
CA LEU A 148 7.86 9.00 18.04
C LEU A 148 8.44 8.27 16.81
N CYS A 149 8.43 8.93 15.66
CA CYS A 149 9.01 8.48 14.41
C CYS A 149 9.94 9.59 13.88
N SER A 150 11.05 9.21 13.26
CA SER A 150 11.88 10.16 12.50
C SER A 150 11.07 10.83 11.39
N ARG A 151 11.43 12.06 11.05
CA ARG A 151 10.80 12.79 9.95
C ARG A 151 11.26 12.17 8.63
N TYR A 152 10.35 11.56 7.88
CA TYR A 152 10.61 10.97 6.55
C TYR A 152 10.50 11.99 5.41
N PHE A 153 9.74 13.08 5.59
CA PHE A 153 9.54 14.11 4.58
C PHE A 153 9.81 15.51 5.15
N ILE A 154 10.49 16.36 4.39
CA ILE A 154 10.57 17.81 4.63
C ILE A 154 9.54 18.51 3.76
N PHE A 155 8.82 19.45 4.35
CA PHE A 155 7.96 20.40 3.67
C PHE A 155 8.06 21.76 4.37
N GLN A 156 7.77 22.86 3.67
CA GLN A 156 7.95 24.23 4.17
C GLN A 156 6.72 24.79 4.92
N PHE A 157 5.66 23.99 5.07
CA PHE A 157 4.45 24.37 5.76
C PHE A 157 4.61 24.28 7.30
N LYS A 158 3.72 24.96 8.03
CA LYS A 158 3.71 24.95 9.50
C LYS A 158 3.24 23.57 10.01
N GLU A 159 3.22 23.38 11.34
CA GLU A 159 2.45 22.28 11.92
C GLU A 159 0.98 22.44 11.50
N LEU A 160 0.44 21.40 10.87
CA LEU A 160 -0.93 21.33 10.38
C LEU A 160 -1.68 20.23 11.15
N THR A 161 -3.00 20.30 11.15
CA THR A 161 -3.84 19.17 11.56
C THR A 161 -3.86 18.09 10.48
N PHE A 162 -4.17 16.84 10.86
CA PHE A 162 -4.25 15.71 9.93
C PHE A 162 -5.14 16.00 8.71
N ASP A 163 -6.27 16.66 8.93
CA ASP A 163 -7.24 16.92 7.86
C ASP A 163 -6.74 18.04 6.91
N GLU A 164 -5.97 19.02 7.43
CA GLU A 164 -5.26 20.02 6.61
C GLU A 164 -4.09 19.40 5.83
N GLU A 165 -3.31 18.48 6.44
CA GLU A 165 -2.26 17.72 5.73
C GLU A 165 -2.86 16.89 4.59
N MET A 166 -4.01 16.26 4.81
CA MET A 166 -4.69 15.47 3.77
C MET A 166 -5.20 16.34 2.62
N GLN A 167 -5.81 17.50 2.90
CA GLN A 167 -6.20 18.47 1.86
C GLN A 167 -4.99 19.06 1.11
N LEU A 168 -3.84 19.18 1.77
CA LEU A 168 -2.61 19.69 1.19
C LEU A 168 -2.00 18.71 0.16
N MET A 169 -2.13 17.41 0.40
CA MET A 169 -1.70 16.36 -0.54
C MET A 169 -2.55 16.31 -1.82
N GLU A 170 -3.82 16.74 -1.77
CA GLU A 170 -4.69 16.87 -2.95
C GLU A 170 -4.31 18.08 -3.83
N GLN A 171 -3.63 19.08 -3.26
CA GLN A 171 -3.21 20.30 -3.96
C GLN A 171 -1.86 20.08 -4.66
N LYS A 172 -1.88 19.61 -5.92
CA LYS A 172 -0.69 19.28 -6.73
C LYS A 172 0.44 20.33 -6.69
N GLU A 173 0.07 21.61 -6.70
CA GLU A 173 0.97 22.78 -6.62
C GLU A 173 1.74 22.91 -5.30
N LYS A 174 1.26 22.26 -4.24
CA LYS A 174 1.87 22.26 -2.90
C LYS A 174 2.43 20.89 -2.52
N ALA A 175 1.77 19.82 -2.96
CA ALA A 175 2.23 18.43 -2.79
C ALA A 175 3.61 18.19 -3.44
N CYS A 176 3.95 18.91 -4.51
CA CYS A 176 5.28 18.85 -5.13
C CYS A 176 6.44 19.41 -4.26
N HIS A 177 6.14 20.03 -3.12
CA HIS A 177 7.15 20.54 -2.17
C HIS A 177 7.43 19.59 -0.99
N PHE A 178 6.86 18.39 -1.00
CA PHE A 178 7.19 17.33 -0.05
C PHE A 178 8.42 16.56 -0.55
N LEU A 179 9.56 16.76 0.10
CA LEU A 179 10.83 16.13 -0.25
C LEU A 179 11.09 14.96 0.71
N ALA A 180 11.24 13.75 0.17
CA ALA A 180 11.66 12.60 0.96
C ALA A 180 13.09 12.79 1.49
N HIS A 181 13.34 12.29 2.70
CA HIS A 181 14.70 12.08 3.20
C HIS A 181 15.27 10.77 2.67
N ASP A 182 16.55 10.77 2.31
CA ASP A 182 17.29 9.54 2.02
C ASP A 182 17.38 8.63 3.25
N GLY A 183 17.38 7.33 3.02
CA GLY A 183 17.45 6.29 4.04
C GLY A 183 17.99 4.97 3.47
N PHE A 184 18.17 3.97 4.34
CA PHE A 184 18.62 2.63 3.95
C PHE A 184 17.76 1.56 4.64
N VAL A 185 17.49 0.45 3.96
CA VAL A 185 16.75 -0.69 4.54
C VAL A 185 17.74 -1.70 5.11
N GLU A 186 17.65 -1.97 6.41
CA GLU A 186 18.41 -3.03 7.07
C GLU A 186 17.95 -4.40 6.56
N GLY A 187 18.88 -5.20 6.04
CA GLY A 187 18.60 -6.51 5.42
C GLY A 187 18.39 -6.49 3.90
N ASN A 188 18.48 -5.32 3.23
CA ASN A 188 18.55 -5.25 1.77
C ASN A 188 20.01 -5.07 1.31
N ASP A 189 20.56 -6.09 0.66
CA ASP A 189 21.93 -6.07 0.12
C ASP A 189 22.06 -5.35 -1.24
N MET A 190 20.97 -4.82 -1.81
CA MET A 190 20.98 -4.12 -3.10
C MET A 190 20.82 -2.59 -2.98
N PRO A 191 21.64 -1.81 -3.72
CA PRO A 191 21.60 -0.35 -3.71
C PRO A 191 20.47 0.19 -4.61
N TRP A 192 19.22 -0.01 -4.21
CA TRP A 192 18.06 0.49 -4.95
C TRP A 192 17.67 1.89 -4.49
N ASN A 193 17.29 2.76 -5.42
CA ASN A 193 16.71 4.06 -5.10
C ASN A 193 15.26 3.86 -4.61
N LEU A 194 15.07 3.86 -3.30
CA LEU A 194 13.79 3.61 -2.64
C LEU A 194 12.72 4.70 -2.89
N ALA A 195 13.10 5.81 -3.52
CA ALA A 195 12.18 6.86 -3.95
C ALA A 195 11.70 6.71 -5.41
N GLU A 196 12.21 5.72 -6.17
CA GLU A 196 11.84 5.55 -7.57
C GLU A 196 10.49 4.82 -7.78
N PRO A 197 9.66 5.26 -8.75
CA PRO A 197 8.45 4.54 -9.11
C PRO A 197 8.76 3.11 -9.57
N GLY A 198 8.22 2.12 -8.85
CA GLY A 198 8.39 0.70 -9.17
C GLY A 198 9.23 -0.09 -8.17
N THR A 199 9.84 0.55 -7.16
CA THR A 199 10.38 -0.19 -6.02
C THR A 199 9.25 -0.85 -5.21
N PRO A 200 9.40 -2.11 -4.75
CA PRO A 200 8.39 -2.79 -3.95
C PRO A 200 8.05 -2.03 -2.67
N SER A 201 6.75 -1.88 -2.38
CA SER A 201 6.21 -1.12 -1.23
C SER A 201 6.75 -1.55 0.14
N HIS A 202 7.24 -2.80 0.26
CA HIS A 202 7.92 -3.31 1.44
C HIS A 202 9.20 -2.54 1.83
N ALA A 203 9.80 -1.79 0.91
CA ALA A 203 11.11 -1.18 1.11
C ALA A 203 11.08 0.27 1.64
N VAL A 204 9.90 0.88 1.86
CA VAL A 204 9.79 2.33 2.15
C VAL A 204 9.80 2.68 3.66
N MET A 205 9.90 1.70 4.58
CA MET A 205 9.80 1.94 6.04
C MET A 205 10.89 1.30 6.92
N VAL A 206 12.15 1.41 6.49
CA VAL A 206 13.39 1.20 7.26
C VAL A 206 14.44 2.15 6.64
N HIS A 207 15.29 2.93 7.32
CA HIS A 207 15.66 3.20 8.73
C HIS A 207 16.19 4.65 8.83
N GLN A 208 16.49 5.14 10.05
CA GLN A 208 17.49 6.23 10.20
C GLN A 208 18.47 5.98 11.36
N ARG A 209 19.45 5.08 11.15
CA ARG A 209 20.61 4.95 12.04
C ARG A 209 21.55 6.14 11.77
N ARG A 210 21.49 7.19 12.61
CA ARG A 210 22.43 8.33 12.50
C ARG A 210 23.88 7.86 12.72
N GLU A 211 24.81 8.40 11.93
CA GLU A 211 26.23 8.17 12.12
C GLU A 211 26.68 8.64 13.51
N GLY A 212 27.06 7.69 14.36
CA GLY A 212 27.39 7.94 15.76
C GLY A 212 27.72 6.67 16.54
N GLY A 213 28.23 5.63 15.86
CA GLY A 213 28.44 4.32 16.45
C GLY A 213 28.81 3.26 15.43
N ARG A 214 30.06 3.30 14.93
CA ARG A 214 30.64 2.13 14.24
C ARG A 214 30.92 1.05 15.27
N HIS A 215 30.03 0.06 15.42
CA HIS A 215 30.36 -1.37 15.63
C HIS A 215 29.09 -2.24 15.75
N LEU A 216 29.27 -3.54 15.58
CA LEU A 216 28.31 -4.63 15.76
C LEU A 216 27.18 -4.73 14.71
N ALA A 217 27.52 -5.38 13.61
CA ALA A 217 26.65 -6.44 13.08
C ALA A 217 26.77 -7.66 14.01
N ASN A 218 25.64 -8.23 14.45
CA ASN A 218 25.37 -9.67 14.49
C ASN A 218 24.11 -10.04 15.31
N THR A 219 23.45 -11.12 14.85
CA THR A 219 22.60 -12.07 15.59
C THR A 219 21.39 -11.55 16.38
N CYS A 220 20.21 -11.81 15.81
CA CYS A 220 19.05 -12.38 16.53
C CYS A 220 18.25 -13.27 15.55
N ASP A 221 18.68 -14.52 15.37
CA ASP A 221 17.85 -15.55 14.72
C ASP A 221 16.74 -15.97 15.70
N PRO A 222 15.44 -15.88 15.33
CA PRO A 222 14.34 -16.25 16.23
C PRO A 222 14.12 -17.78 16.36
N ARG A 223 14.97 -18.65 15.77
CA ARG A 223 14.84 -20.12 15.87
C ARG A 223 15.98 -20.76 16.69
N GLY A 224 15.94 -20.59 18.01
CA GLY A 224 17.01 -21.10 18.88
C GLY A 224 16.72 -21.21 20.38
N LEU A 225 15.49 -21.48 20.81
CA LEU A 225 15.20 -21.84 22.21
C LEU A 225 14.22 -23.02 22.31
N LEU A 226 14.75 -24.21 22.02
CA LEU A 226 14.26 -25.48 22.54
C LEU A 226 15.46 -26.23 23.15
N ASP A 227 15.58 -26.12 24.47
CA ASP A 227 16.38 -27.04 25.28
C ASP A 227 15.46 -27.56 26.39
N PRO A 228 15.28 -28.89 26.45
CA PRO A 228 15.28 -29.50 27.77
C PRO A 228 16.06 -30.84 27.84
N LYS A 229 17.20 -30.76 28.53
CA LYS A 229 17.74 -31.75 29.49
C LYS A 229 18.53 -32.96 28.97
N LYS A 230 19.38 -33.42 29.89
CA LYS A 230 20.15 -34.68 30.00
C LYS A 230 21.54 -34.63 29.33
N ASP A 231 22.63 -34.98 30.02
CA ASP A 231 22.82 -35.48 31.41
C ASP A 231 23.97 -34.74 32.12
#